data_AF-A0A3L6TP37-F1
#
_entry.id   AF-A0A3L6TP37-F1
#
_cell.length_a   1.000
_cell.length_b   1.000
_cell.length_c   1.000
_cell.angle_alpha   90.00
_cell.angle_beta   90.00
_cell.angle_gamma   90.00
#
_symmetry.space_group_name_H-M   'P 1'
#
loop_
_entity.id
_entity.type
_entity.pdbx_description
1 polymer ?
#
loop_
_entity_poly.entity_id
_entity_poly.type
_entity_poly.pdbx_seq_one_letter_code
_entity_poly.pdbx_strand_id
1 'polypeptide(L)'
;MAHGLEPSFLDCKSLPFLQFRGRAWATSLLNQEDGLLHTACGTPNYVAPEVLADKGYDGMAADAWSCGIILFVLMAGYLPFDDSNLSRLYKLICQENISCPPWFSPSAKKFIKRIIDPNPDTRITIAEILEDEWFKKDYKPPRFEQGEDVSLDDVDAAFNDSEEYLVAEKRERPESMNAFALISRSQGFNLGNLFEKEMMGTVKRETSFTSQCTAQEIMSKIEEACGPLGFNVRKQNYKMKLKGDKTGRKGHLSVATEVFEVAPSLHMVELRKTGGDTLEFHNFYKNFSSELKDIVWNAESDARLYA
;
A
#
# COMPACT_ATOMS: atom_id res chain seq x y z
N MET A 1 47.22 18.79 -4.52
CA MET A 1 46.92 17.35 -4.37
C MET A 1 46.11 17.18 -3.11
N ALA A 2 44.78 17.19 -3.25
CA ALA A 2 43.84 16.77 -2.22
C ALA A 2 42.63 16.27 -3.01
N HIS A 3 42.59 14.95 -3.26
CA HIS A 3 41.44 14.32 -3.88
C HIS A 3 40.36 14.18 -2.82
N GLY A 4 39.20 14.78 -3.10
CA GLY A 4 38.01 14.71 -2.28
C GLY A 4 37.42 13.30 -2.25
N LEU A 5 36.97 12.90 -1.08
CA LEU A 5 36.04 11.81 -0.87
C LEU A 5 34.65 12.42 -0.82
N GLU A 6 33.87 12.24 -1.89
CA GLU A 6 32.42 12.39 -1.84
C GLU A 6 31.82 11.21 -1.04
N PRO A 7 30.84 11.45 -0.15
CA PRO A 7 30.03 10.38 0.40
C PRO A 7 29.01 9.96 -0.66
N SER A 8 29.17 8.75 -1.21
CA SER A 8 28.18 8.13 -2.07
C SER A 8 26.88 7.91 -1.29
N PHE A 9 25.93 8.80 -1.56
CA PHE A 9 24.52 8.65 -1.24
C PHE A 9 24.03 7.26 -1.67
N LEU A 10 23.36 6.57 -0.75
CA LEU A 10 22.53 5.41 -1.05
C LEU A 10 21.49 5.82 -2.11
N ASP A 11 21.69 5.34 -3.34
CA ASP A 11 20.77 5.53 -4.45
C ASP A 11 19.50 4.69 -4.20
N CYS A 12 18.44 5.38 -3.78
CA CYS A 12 17.12 4.83 -3.42
C CYS A 12 16.34 4.24 -4.63
N LYS A 13 17.01 4.03 -5.78
CA LYS A 13 16.43 3.50 -7.03
C LYS A 13 16.57 1.98 -7.22
N SER A 14 17.09 1.28 -6.22
CA SER A 14 17.46 -0.14 -6.34
C SER A 14 16.77 -1.09 -5.35
N LEU A 15 15.60 -0.71 -4.80
CA LEU A 15 14.74 -1.64 -4.07
C LEU A 15 13.73 -2.28 -5.03
N PRO A 16 13.99 -3.47 -5.60
CA PRO A 16 12.98 -4.18 -6.36
C PRO A 16 11.89 -4.67 -5.41
N PHE A 17 10.68 -4.21 -5.72
CA PHE A 17 9.41 -4.52 -5.06
C PHE A 17 9.27 -6.02 -4.73
N LEU A 18 9.02 -6.32 -3.44
CA LEU A 18 8.47 -7.60 -3.02
C LEU A 18 7.03 -7.71 -3.50
N GLN A 19 6.75 -8.73 -4.31
CA GLN A 19 5.40 -9.11 -4.69
C GLN A 19 4.84 -10.05 -3.62
N PHE A 20 4.41 -9.51 -2.47
CA PHE A 20 3.61 -10.27 -1.50
C PHE A 20 2.28 -10.65 -2.15
N ARG A 21 2.01 -11.94 -2.34
CA ARG A 21 0.74 -12.42 -2.90
C ARG A 21 -0.36 -12.32 -1.84
N GLY A 22 -1.25 -11.34 -1.99
CA GLY A 22 -2.49 -11.25 -1.21
C GLY A 22 -3.49 -12.36 -1.55
N ARG A 23 -4.37 -12.69 -0.60
CA ARG A 23 -5.34 -13.81 -0.66
C ARG A 23 -6.26 -13.84 -1.89
N ALA A 24 -6.42 -12.73 -2.61
CA ALA A 24 -7.34 -12.62 -3.74
C ALA A 24 -6.90 -13.37 -5.02
N TRP A 25 -5.65 -13.85 -5.11
CA TRP A 25 -5.14 -14.56 -6.29
C TRP A 25 -5.13 -16.09 -6.11
N ALA A 26 -5.39 -16.57 -4.89
CA ALA A 26 -5.37 -18.01 -4.58
C ALA A 26 -6.44 -18.79 -5.36
N THR A 27 -7.58 -18.16 -5.67
CA THR A 27 -8.74 -18.85 -6.26
C THR A 27 -8.62 -19.15 -7.75
N SER A 28 -7.72 -18.50 -8.49
CA SER A 28 -7.55 -18.76 -9.94
C SER A 28 -6.33 -19.63 -10.28
N LEU A 29 -5.55 -20.05 -9.28
CA LEU A 29 -4.34 -20.87 -9.46
C LEU A 29 -4.42 -22.23 -8.73
N LEU A 30 -5.48 -22.48 -7.96
CA LEU A 30 -5.83 -23.81 -7.47
C LEU A 30 -6.36 -24.68 -8.63
N ASN A 31 -5.48 -25.12 -9.51
CA ASN A 31 -5.80 -26.15 -10.50
C ASN A 31 -4.79 -27.30 -10.39
N GLN A 32 -4.95 -28.07 -9.31
CA GLN A 32 -4.86 -29.53 -9.17
C GLN A 32 -4.76 -29.86 -7.67
N GLU A 33 -5.11 -31.09 -7.31
CA GLU A 33 -5.54 -31.59 -5.99
C GLU A 33 -4.53 -31.47 -4.82
N ASP A 34 -3.44 -30.69 -4.98
CA ASP A 34 -2.24 -30.73 -4.13
C ASP A 34 -1.94 -29.40 -3.39
N GLY A 35 -2.59 -28.28 -3.74
CA GLY A 35 -2.48 -27.00 -3.02
C GLY A 35 -1.17 -26.21 -3.19
N LEU A 36 -0.31 -26.58 -4.16
CA LEU A 36 1.02 -25.98 -4.38
C LEU A 36 1.02 -24.86 -5.45
N LEU A 37 1.94 -23.89 -5.33
CA LEU A 37 2.14 -22.81 -6.31
C LEU A 37 3.22 -23.18 -7.36
N HIS A 38 2.97 -22.91 -8.65
CA HIS A 38 3.83 -23.28 -9.78
C HIS A 38 4.38 -22.09 -10.60
N THR A 39 4.38 -20.87 -10.09
CA THR A 39 4.88 -19.69 -10.85
C THR A 39 6.07 -19.05 -10.14
N ALA A 40 7.21 -18.95 -10.82
CA ALA A 40 8.33 -18.13 -10.36
C ALA A 40 8.01 -16.64 -10.55
N CYS A 41 7.80 -15.91 -9.45
CA CYS A 41 7.70 -14.45 -9.43
C CYS A 41 8.64 -13.92 -8.33
N GLY A 42 9.56 -13.02 -8.67
CA GLY A 42 10.46 -12.38 -7.70
C GLY A 42 11.83 -12.02 -8.29
N THR A 43 12.52 -11.06 -7.69
CA THR A 43 13.94 -10.79 -7.97
C THR A 43 14.77 -11.94 -7.39
N PRO A 44 15.70 -12.55 -8.14
CA PRO A 44 16.34 -13.83 -7.76
C PRO A 44 16.93 -13.87 -6.35
N ASN A 45 17.41 -12.74 -5.84
CA ASN A 45 18.04 -12.61 -4.53
C ASN A 45 17.07 -12.80 -3.34
N TYR A 46 15.76 -12.74 -3.56
CA TYR A 46 14.73 -12.88 -2.52
C TYR A 46 13.96 -14.19 -2.60
N VAL A 47 14.14 -14.94 -3.68
CA VAL A 47 13.36 -16.15 -3.98
C VAL A 47 13.92 -17.33 -3.19
N ALA A 48 13.04 -18.12 -2.59
CA ALA A 48 13.40 -19.33 -1.85
C ALA A 48 13.89 -20.44 -2.81
N PRO A 49 14.84 -21.30 -2.38
CA PRO A 49 15.43 -22.32 -3.24
C PRO A 49 14.41 -23.28 -3.86
N GLU A 50 13.36 -23.63 -3.12
CA GLU A 50 12.31 -24.55 -3.58
C GLU A 50 11.42 -23.97 -4.70
N VAL A 51 11.24 -22.64 -4.72
CA VAL A 51 10.49 -21.94 -5.79
C VAL A 51 11.21 -22.07 -7.13
N LEU A 52 12.53 -22.15 -7.09
CA LEU A 52 13.39 -22.28 -8.28
C LEU A 52 13.45 -23.72 -8.81
N ALA A 53 12.99 -24.69 -8.02
CA ALA A 53 13.04 -26.10 -8.37
C ALA A 53 11.86 -26.57 -9.25
N ASP A 54 10.87 -25.71 -9.50
CA ASP A 54 9.71 -25.91 -10.40
C ASP A 54 8.89 -27.20 -10.12
N LYS A 55 8.87 -27.66 -8.87
CA LYS A 55 8.14 -28.86 -8.43
C LYS A 55 6.86 -28.55 -7.65
N GLY A 56 6.46 -27.28 -7.60
CA GLY A 56 5.46 -26.79 -6.65
C GLY A 56 6.10 -26.47 -5.29
N TYR A 57 5.61 -25.44 -4.61
CA TYR A 57 6.12 -25.02 -3.30
C TYR A 57 5.02 -24.54 -2.35
N ASP A 58 5.29 -24.59 -1.04
CA ASP A 58 4.46 -23.95 -0.02
C ASP A 58 4.72 -22.44 0.00
N GLY A 59 3.67 -21.67 -0.36
CA GLY A 59 3.72 -20.22 -0.38
C GLY A 59 4.06 -19.59 0.97
N MET A 60 3.61 -20.18 2.09
CA MET A 60 3.86 -19.64 3.42
C MET A 60 5.35 -19.76 3.80
N ALA A 61 5.95 -20.91 3.52
CA ALA A 61 7.38 -21.11 3.74
C ALA A 61 8.23 -20.19 2.86
N ALA A 62 7.85 -20.02 1.57
CA ALA A 62 8.55 -19.14 0.64
C ALA A 62 8.45 -17.65 1.03
N ASP A 63 7.28 -17.22 1.54
CA ASP A 63 7.10 -15.86 2.06
C ASP A 63 7.93 -15.63 3.33
N ALA A 64 8.04 -16.63 4.21
CA ALA A 64 8.90 -16.55 5.40
C ALA A 64 10.38 -16.35 5.01
N TRP A 65 10.87 -17.09 4.01
CA TRP A 65 12.22 -16.90 3.47
C TRP A 65 12.42 -15.47 2.97
N SER A 66 11.50 -14.97 2.15
CA SER A 66 11.55 -13.61 1.59
C SER A 66 11.58 -12.54 2.69
N CYS A 67 10.76 -12.71 3.73
CA CYS A 67 10.78 -11.87 4.94
C CYS A 67 12.14 -11.91 5.64
N GLY A 68 12.78 -13.08 5.73
CA GLY A 68 14.12 -13.24 6.27
C GLY A 68 15.17 -12.45 5.50
N ILE A 69 15.14 -12.50 4.17
CA ILE A 69 16.05 -11.72 3.31
C ILE A 69 15.87 -10.21 3.57
N ILE A 70 14.63 -9.72 3.64
CA ILE A 70 14.35 -8.30 3.97
C ILE A 70 14.91 -7.94 5.34
N LEU A 71 14.64 -8.77 6.35
CA LEU A 71 15.09 -8.52 7.72
C LEU A 71 16.62 -8.43 7.77
N PHE A 72 17.32 -9.32 7.06
CA PHE A 72 18.77 -9.25 6.91
C PHE A 72 19.20 -7.92 6.30
N VAL A 73 18.59 -7.51 5.18
CA VAL A 73 18.93 -6.25 4.49
C VAL A 73 18.71 -5.04 5.40
N LEU A 74 17.60 -5.00 6.14
CA LEU A 74 17.32 -3.90 7.08
C LEU A 74 18.36 -3.80 8.20
N MET A 75 18.93 -4.92 8.63
CA MET A 75 19.92 -4.96 9.71
C MET A 75 21.37 -4.82 9.23
N ALA A 76 21.68 -5.31 8.03
CA ALA A 76 23.04 -5.38 7.48
C ALA A 76 23.34 -4.24 6.48
N GLY A 77 22.33 -3.72 5.79
CA GLY A 77 22.47 -2.76 4.71
C GLY A 77 22.93 -3.35 3.36
N TYR A 78 22.99 -4.68 3.24
CA TYR A 78 23.38 -5.39 2.02
C TYR A 78 22.67 -6.76 1.94
N LEU A 79 22.71 -7.41 0.77
CA LEU A 79 22.04 -8.69 0.53
C LEU A 79 22.82 -9.88 1.14
N PRO A 80 22.15 -10.88 1.74
CA PRO A 80 22.82 -12.06 2.26
C PRO A 80 23.41 -12.93 1.12
N PHE A 81 22.81 -12.89 -0.06
CA PHE A 81 23.26 -13.56 -1.27
C PHE A 81 23.22 -12.58 -2.45
N ASP A 82 24.37 -12.37 -3.09
CA ASP A 82 24.47 -11.56 -4.29
C ASP A 82 25.61 -12.06 -5.18
N ASP A 83 25.33 -12.26 -6.46
CA ASP A 83 26.31 -12.59 -7.48
C ASP A 83 25.74 -12.21 -8.86
N SER A 84 26.58 -11.60 -9.69
CA SER A 84 26.27 -11.29 -11.10
C SER A 84 25.90 -12.52 -11.95
N ASN A 85 26.38 -13.71 -11.55
CA ASN A 85 26.12 -14.97 -12.21
C ASN A 85 25.01 -15.74 -11.48
N LEU A 86 23.85 -15.89 -12.11
CA LEU A 86 22.69 -16.58 -11.54
C LEU A 86 23.00 -18.01 -11.07
N SER A 87 23.83 -18.76 -11.79
CA SER A 87 24.19 -20.13 -11.38
C SER A 87 25.05 -20.15 -10.10
N ARG A 88 25.85 -19.11 -9.86
CA ARG A 88 26.60 -18.96 -8.59
C ARG A 88 25.69 -18.46 -7.49
N LEU A 89 24.80 -17.51 -7.78
CA LEU A 89 23.79 -17.04 -6.83
C LEU A 89 22.95 -18.20 -6.30
N TYR A 90 22.47 -19.09 -7.17
CA TYR A 90 21.71 -20.27 -6.74
C TYR A 90 22.52 -21.24 -5.88
N LYS A 91 23.81 -21.42 -6.19
CA LYS A 91 24.69 -22.22 -5.33
C LYS A 91 24.84 -21.59 -3.95
N LEU A 92 24.96 -20.26 -3.86
CA LEU A 92 25.04 -19.55 -2.58
C LEU A 92 23.74 -19.71 -1.78
N ILE A 93 22.59 -19.56 -2.43
CA ILE A 93 21.26 -19.72 -1.83
C ILE A 93 21.10 -21.13 -1.23
N CYS A 94 21.55 -22.18 -1.93
CA CYS A 94 21.41 -23.55 -1.46
C CYS A 94 22.45 -24.01 -0.41
N GLN A 95 23.50 -23.23 -0.14
CA GLN A 95 24.65 -23.68 0.67
C GLN A 95 24.56 -23.34 2.17
N GLU A 96 23.40 -22.91 2.68
CA GLU A 96 23.10 -22.62 4.11
C GLU A 96 24.02 -21.60 4.81
N ASN A 97 25.01 -21.03 4.11
CA ASN A 97 26.12 -20.33 4.77
C ASN A 97 25.99 -18.81 4.68
N ILE A 98 25.05 -18.25 5.45
CA ILE A 98 24.84 -16.80 5.54
C ILE A 98 25.91 -16.17 6.43
N SER A 99 26.71 -15.28 5.85
CA SER A 99 27.69 -14.48 6.58
C SER A 99 27.01 -13.27 7.24
N CYS A 100 26.67 -13.43 8.52
CA CYS A 100 26.10 -12.34 9.31
C CYS A 100 27.19 -11.34 9.77
N PRO A 101 26.93 -10.03 9.70
CA PRO A 101 27.84 -8.99 10.19
C PRO A 101 28.26 -9.15 11.66
N PRO A 102 29.41 -8.56 12.08
CA PRO A 102 29.85 -8.62 13.46
C PRO A 102 28.92 -7.89 14.44
N TRP A 103 28.21 -6.85 13.99
CA TRP A 103 27.28 -6.08 14.84
C TRP A 103 25.94 -6.77 15.11
N PHE A 104 25.64 -7.89 14.47
CA PHE A 104 24.44 -8.66 14.80
C PHE A 104 24.61 -9.31 16.18
N SER A 105 23.60 -9.20 17.03
CA SER A 105 23.60 -9.92 18.31
C SER A 105 23.56 -11.43 18.08
N PRO A 106 24.08 -12.26 19.00
CA PRO A 106 24.01 -13.72 18.87
C PRO A 106 22.59 -14.24 18.65
N SER A 107 21.61 -13.65 19.35
CA SER A 107 20.19 -13.98 19.18
C SER A 107 19.66 -13.62 17.79
N ALA A 108 20.03 -12.45 17.25
CA ALA A 108 19.65 -12.06 15.89
C ALA A 108 20.22 -13.01 14.83
N LYS A 109 21.50 -13.39 14.96
CA LYS A 109 22.16 -14.33 14.03
C LYS A 109 21.46 -15.68 14.04
N LYS A 110 21.12 -16.18 15.23
CA LYS A 110 20.39 -17.45 15.39
C LYS A 110 19.01 -17.36 14.75
N PHE A 111 18.29 -16.26 14.97
CA PHE A 111 16.96 -16.03 14.42
C PHE A 111 16.96 -15.95 12.90
N ILE A 112 17.81 -15.11 12.31
CA ILE A 112 17.99 -14.97 10.85
C ILE A 112 18.27 -16.32 10.18
N LYS A 113 19.17 -17.13 10.76
CA LYS A 113 19.52 -18.45 10.21
C LYS A 113 18.36 -19.45 10.22
N ARG A 114 17.42 -19.33 11.16
CA ARG A 114 16.21 -20.17 11.21
C ARG A 114 15.19 -19.76 10.14
N ILE A 115 15.11 -18.46 9.84
CA ILE A 115 14.19 -17.93 8.81
C ILE A 115 14.71 -18.23 7.41
N ILE A 116 16.01 -18.03 7.18
CA ILE A 116 16.65 -18.23 5.88
C ILE A 116 17.28 -19.64 5.85
N ASP A 117 16.49 -20.64 6.24
CA ASP A 117 16.83 -22.06 6.11
C ASP A 117 16.44 -22.54 4.69
N PRO A 118 17.40 -23.00 3.86
CA PRO A 118 17.11 -23.48 2.51
C PRO A 118 16.18 -24.69 2.47
N ASN A 119 16.10 -25.47 3.55
CA ASN A 119 15.16 -26.56 3.63
C ASN A 119 13.80 -26.06 4.16
N PRO A 120 12.72 -26.06 3.35
CA PRO A 120 11.42 -25.57 3.77
C PRO A 120 10.81 -26.37 4.94
N ASP A 121 11.15 -27.67 5.08
CA ASP A 121 10.61 -28.53 6.13
C ASP A 121 11.18 -28.21 7.53
N THR A 122 12.40 -27.65 7.59
CA THR A 122 13.06 -27.24 8.84
C THR A 122 13.03 -25.73 9.07
N ARG A 123 12.58 -24.97 8.05
CA ARG A 123 12.42 -23.52 8.13
C ARG A 123 11.38 -23.16 9.18
N ILE A 124 11.72 -22.16 9.99
CA ILE A 124 10.81 -21.64 11.02
C ILE A 124 9.51 -21.11 10.41
N THR A 125 8.39 -21.47 11.03
CA THR A 125 7.05 -21.02 10.61
C THR A 125 6.75 -19.61 11.15
N ILE A 126 5.74 -18.94 10.58
CA ILE A 126 5.31 -17.62 11.08
C ILE A 126 4.86 -17.70 12.54
N ALA A 127 4.17 -18.77 12.94
CA ALA A 127 3.75 -18.96 14.33
C ALA A 127 4.96 -19.00 15.28
N GLU A 128 5.99 -19.74 14.92
CA GLU A 128 7.23 -19.82 15.70
C GLU A 128 8.06 -18.52 15.67
N ILE A 129 8.00 -17.77 14.56
CA ILE A 129 8.61 -16.42 14.46
C ILE A 129 8.01 -15.49 15.50
N LEU A 130 6.68 -15.46 15.61
CA LEU A 130 5.97 -14.63 16.59
C LEU A 130 6.30 -15.04 18.04
N GLU A 131 6.74 -16.27 18.24
CA GLU A 131 7.15 -16.79 19.54
C GLU A 131 8.62 -16.57 19.88
N ASP A 132 9.47 -16.21 18.92
CA ASP A 132 10.92 -16.07 19.12
C ASP A 132 11.28 -14.92 20.06
N GLU A 133 12.23 -15.17 20.97
CA GLU A 133 12.68 -14.21 21.97
C GLU A 133 13.31 -12.95 21.37
N TRP A 134 13.99 -13.08 20.21
CA TRP A 134 14.54 -11.92 19.54
C TRP A 134 13.44 -11.07 18.92
N PHE A 135 12.42 -11.71 18.32
CA PHE A 135 11.30 -11.02 17.69
C PHE A 135 10.39 -10.32 18.71
N LYS A 136 10.11 -10.95 19.85
CA LYS A 136 9.25 -10.40 20.91
C LYS A 136 9.81 -9.16 21.59
N LYS A 137 11.10 -8.90 21.48
CA LYS A 137 11.75 -7.78 22.15
C LYS A 137 11.17 -6.45 21.65
N ASP A 138 10.49 -5.73 22.53
CA ASP A 138 9.79 -4.47 22.25
C ASP A 138 8.70 -4.59 21.15
N TYR A 139 8.28 -5.81 20.83
CA TYR A 139 7.23 -6.05 19.84
C TYR A 139 5.87 -5.62 20.39
N LYS A 140 5.22 -4.74 19.63
CA LYS A 140 3.82 -4.41 19.84
C LYS A 140 3.06 -4.99 18.66
N PRO A 141 2.18 -5.99 18.88
CA PRO A 141 1.39 -6.53 17.78
C PRO A 141 0.65 -5.37 17.11
N PRO A 142 0.69 -5.30 15.76
CA PRO A 142 -0.11 -4.32 15.06
C PRO A 142 -1.57 -4.59 15.44
N ARG A 143 -2.19 -3.62 16.12
CA ARG A 143 -3.63 -3.57 16.24
C ARG A 143 -4.13 -3.15 14.88
N PHE A 144 -4.36 -4.13 14.02
CA PHE A 144 -5.36 -3.96 13.00
C PHE A 144 -6.66 -3.83 13.81
N GLU A 145 -7.21 -2.62 13.89
CA GLU A 145 -8.66 -2.54 14.10
C GLU A 145 -9.24 -3.52 13.08
N GLN A 146 -10.11 -4.42 13.53
CA GLN A 146 -10.88 -5.23 12.60
C GLN A 146 -11.73 -4.23 11.81
N GLY A 147 -11.12 -3.59 10.81
CA GLY A 147 -11.83 -3.22 9.62
C GLY A 147 -12.38 -4.54 9.16
N GLU A 148 -13.68 -4.73 9.35
CA GLU A 148 -14.51 -5.47 8.43
C GLU A 148 -13.86 -5.36 7.05
N ASP A 149 -13.65 -6.51 6.38
CA ASP A 149 -13.20 -6.56 4.99
C ASP A 149 -13.72 -5.31 4.29
N VAL A 150 -12.82 -4.36 3.97
CA VAL A 150 -13.24 -3.08 3.40
C VAL A 150 -13.69 -3.42 2.00
N SER A 151 -14.95 -3.84 1.92
CA SER A 151 -15.67 -3.96 0.69
C SER A 151 -15.69 -2.56 0.14
N LEU A 152 -15.29 -2.43 -1.11
CA LEU A 152 -15.36 -1.15 -1.81
C LEU A 152 -16.82 -0.64 -1.94
N ASP A 153 -17.80 -1.46 -1.49
CA ASP A 153 -19.22 -1.13 -1.35
C ASP A 153 -19.60 -0.38 -0.04
N ASP A 154 -18.68 -0.23 0.92
CA ASP A 154 -18.97 0.31 2.27
C ASP A 154 -19.43 1.78 2.28
N VAL A 155 -19.17 2.53 1.21
CA VAL A 155 -19.67 3.90 1.13
C VAL A 155 -21.18 3.90 0.90
N ASP A 156 -21.71 2.98 0.11
CA ASP A 156 -23.16 2.88 -0.04
C ASP A 156 -23.81 2.25 1.19
N ALA A 157 -23.14 1.30 1.87
CA ALA A 157 -23.60 0.72 3.13
C ALA A 157 -23.71 1.77 4.27
N ALA A 158 -22.75 2.70 4.38
CA ALA A 158 -22.79 3.76 5.38
C ALA A 158 -23.98 4.73 5.20
N PHE A 159 -24.50 4.86 3.97
CA PHE A 159 -25.62 5.74 3.63
C PHE A 159 -26.94 4.99 3.29
N ASN A 160 -26.97 3.66 3.28
CA ASN A 160 -28.18 2.86 3.12
C ASN A 160 -28.73 2.50 4.50
N ASP A 161 -29.59 3.37 5.01
CA ASP A 161 -30.45 3.07 6.16
C ASP A 161 -31.33 1.85 5.84
N SER A 162 -31.00 0.71 6.44
CA SER A 162 -32.04 -0.17 6.98
C SER A 162 -32.14 0.19 8.45
N GLU A 163 -33.27 0.76 8.86
CA GLU A 163 -33.58 1.10 10.26
C GLU A 163 -33.52 -0.15 11.14
N GLU A 164 -32.35 -0.49 11.67
CA GLU A 164 -32.25 -1.34 12.86
C GLU A 164 -30.91 -1.09 13.57
N TYR A 165 -30.98 -0.22 14.58
CA TYR A 165 -30.07 -0.09 15.73
C TYR A 165 -28.61 -0.53 15.53
N LEU A 166 -27.81 0.28 14.83
CA LEU A 166 -26.37 0.32 15.07
C LEU A 166 -25.99 1.73 15.52
N VAL A 167 -25.38 1.80 16.69
CA VAL A 167 -24.84 3.03 17.29
C VAL A 167 -23.90 3.64 16.26
N ALA A 168 -24.26 4.79 15.67
CA ALA A 168 -23.37 5.52 14.80
C ALA A 168 -22.17 5.98 15.64
N GLU A 169 -21.09 5.19 15.64
CA GLU A 169 -19.84 5.56 16.31
C GLU A 169 -19.32 6.84 15.67
N LYS A 170 -19.47 7.93 16.41
CA LYS A 170 -18.92 9.23 16.04
C LYS A 170 -17.41 9.14 16.20
N ARG A 171 -16.68 9.19 15.09
CA ARG A 171 -15.20 9.16 15.12
C ARG A 171 -14.65 10.54 15.46
N GLU A 172 -13.68 10.58 16.38
CA GLU A 172 -13.02 11.82 16.79
C GLU A 172 -11.86 12.26 15.89
N ARG A 173 -11.32 11.34 15.07
CA ARG A 173 -10.22 11.60 14.13
C ARG A 173 -10.37 10.81 12.82
N PRO A 174 -9.84 11.32 11.69
CA PRO A 174 -9.82 10.59 10.43
C PRO A 174 -9.01 9.30 10.51
N GLU A 175 -9.28 8.37 9.61
CA GLU A 175 -8.51 7.12 9.53
C GLU A 175 -7.05 7.42 9.19
N SER A 176 -6.12 6.73 9.86
CA SER A 176 -4.71 6.88 9.57
C SER A 176 -4.32 6.12 8.31
N MET A 177 -3.65 6.81 7.39
CA MET A 177 -3.13 6.23 6.16
C MET A 177 -1.66 5.88 6.34
N ASN A 178 -1.35 4.59 6.39
CA ASN A 178 0.03 4.11 6.43
C ASN A 178 0.68 4.14 5.03
N ALA A 179 2.00 3.94 4.99
CA ALA A 179 2.78 3.98 3.74
C ALA A 179 2.31 2.95 2.69
N PHE A 180 1.86 1.76 3.10
CA PHE A 180 1.32 0.77 2.17
C PHE A 180 -0.03 1.19 1.59
N ALA A 181 -0.91 1.77 2.41
CA ALA A 181 -2.19 2.33 2.03
C ALA A 181 -2.02 3.51 1.06
N LEU A 182 -0.99 4.35 1.25
CA LEU A 182 -0.63 5.42 0.33
C LEU A 182 -0.10 4.88 -1.01
N ILE A 183 0.84 3.93 -0.96
CA ILE A 183 1.46 3.35 -2.16
C ILE A 183 0.42 2.61 -3.01
N SER A 184 -0.45 1.81 -2.39
CA SER A 184 -1.50 1.06 -3.09
C SER A 184 -2.49 1.97 -3.85
N ARG A 185 -2.71 3.19 -3.37
CA ARG A 185 -3.60 4.19 -3.99
C ARG A 185 -2.89 5.06 -5.04
N SER A 186 -1.56 5.06 -5.07
CA SER A 186 -0.80 5.85 -6.03
C SER A 186 -0.95 5.32 -7.47
N GLN A 187 -0.96 6.22 -8.46
CA GLN A 187 -1.27 5.87 -9.86
C GLN A 187 -0.38 4.78 -10.47
N GLY A 188 0.88 4.70 -10.04
CA GLY A 188 1.84 3.69 -10.54
C GLY A 188 1.55 2.27 -10.04
N PHE A 189 0.75 2.13 -8.99
CA PHE A 189 0.45 0.85 -8.34
C PHE A 189 -1.05 0.55 -8.25
N ASN A 190 -1.92 1.50 -8.66
CA ASN A 190 -3.36 1.30 -8.73
C ASN A 190 -3.74 0.40 -9.92
N LEU A 191 -3.96 -0.88 -9.61
CA LEU A 191 -4.35 -1.92 -10.57
C LEU A 191 -5.80 -1.79 -11.07
N GLY A 192 -6.63 -0.90 -10.51
CA GLY A 192 -8.00 -0.67 -10.97
C GLY A 192 -8.07 -0.23 -12.43
N ASN A 193 -7.03 0.46 -12.90
CA ASN A 193 -6.89 0.88 -14.29
C ASN A 193 -6.63 -0.27 -15.28
N LEU A 194 -6.33 -1.49 -14.80
CA LEU A 194 -6.08 -2.66 -15.66
C LEU A 194 -7.38 -3.22 -16.26
N PHE A 195 -8.53 -2.94 -15.63
CA PHE A 195 -9.84 -3.46 -16.05
C PHE A 195 -10.73 -2.42 -16.74
N GLU A 196 -10.40 -1.12 -16.67
CA GLU A 196 -11.08 -0.07 -17.41
C GLU A 196 -10.49 0.04 -18.82
N LYS A 197 -11.21 -0.57 -19.77
CA LYS A 197 -10.89 -0.60 -21.20
C LYS A 197 -10.62 0.82 -21.73
N GLU A 198 -9.48 0.94 -22.40
CA GLU A 198 -8.95 2.10 -23.13
C GLU A 198 -10.03 3.06 -23.67
N MET A 199 -10.03 4.30 -23.18
CA MET A 199 -10.29 5.45 -24.05
C MET A 199 -9.63 6.73 -23.51
N MET A 200 -8.66 7.19 -24.30
CA MET A 200 -8.04 8.51 -24.36
C MET A 200 -6.93 8.83 -23.34
N GLY A 201 -5.70 8.82 -23.86
CA GLY A 201 -4.56 9.48 -23.26
C GLY A 201 -4.79 10.98 -23.09
N THR A 202 -4.02 11.56 -22.16
CA THR A 202 -3.85 13.00 -21.85
C THR A 202 -4.59 13.54 -20.61
N VAL A 203 -5.25 12.74 -19.77
CA VAL A 203 -5.83 13.28 -18.52
C VAL A 203 -5.16 12.69 -17.28
N LYS A 204 -4.43 13.55 -16.56
CA LYS A 204 -3.70 13.25 -15.32
C LYS A 204 -4.70 12.77 -14.25
N ARG A 205 -4.54 11.51 -13.81
CA ARG A 205 -5.47 10.73 -12.97
C ARG A 205 -5.38 11.04 -11.47
N GLU A 206 -5.16 12.29 -11.08
CA GLU A 206 -5.06 12.61 -9.65
C GLU A 206 -6.48 12.87 -9.14
N THR A 207 -7.20 11.84 -8.70
CA THR A 207 -8.51 11.98 -8.02
C THR A 207 -8.34 12.13 -6.51
N SER A 208 -7.17 12.59 -6.08
CA SER A 208 -6.82 12.81 -4.69
C SER A 208 -5.92 14.03 -4.57
N PHE A 209 -5.99 14.73 -3.45
CA PHE A 209 -5.10 15.84 -3.11
C PHE A 209 -4.70 15.79 -1.64
N THR A 210 -3.62 16.48 -1.29
CA THR A 210 -3.15 16.62 0.10
C THR A 210 -3.43 18.02 0.63
N SER A 211 -3.62 18.14 1.95
CA SER A 211 -3.87 19.42 2.62
C SER A 211 -3.23 19.44 4.01
N GLN A 212 -2.78 20.62 4.44
CA GLN A 212 -2.29 20.87 5.81
C GLN A 212 -3.39 21.39 6.74
N CYS A 213 -4.58 21.71 6.21
CA CYS A 213 -5.73 22.08 7.01
C CYS A 213 -6.21 20.91 7.86
N THR A 214 -6.98 21.20 8.92
CA THR A 214 -7.63 20.17 9.72
C THR A 214 -8.72 19.46 8.90
N ALA A 215 -9.02 18.21 9.25
CA ALA A 215 -10.05 17.44 8.54
C ALA A 215 -11.42 18.15 8.51
N GLN A 216 -11.78 18.88 9.57
CA GLN A 216 -13.02 19.65 9.64
C GLN A 216 -13.03 20.84 8.68
N GLU A 217 -11.92 21.58 8.60
CA GLU A 217 -11.78 22.69 7.64
C GLU A 217 -11.85 22.20 6.20
N ILE A 218 -11.18 21.09 5.90
CA ILE A 218 -11.23 20.43 4.59
C ILE A 218 -12.67 20.08 4.24
N MET A 219 -13.40 19.41 5.13
CA MET A 219 -14.81 19.04 4.89
C MET A 219 -15.75 20.23 4.75
N SER A 220 -15.50 21.33 5.45
CA SER A 220 -16.25 22.59 5.28
C SER A 220 -16.01 23.17 3.88
N LYS A 221 -14.75 23.25 3.49
CA LYS A 221 -14.33 23.80 2.18
C LYS A 221 -14.85 22.97 1.01
N ILE A 222 -14.85 21.65 1.12
CA ILE A 222 -15.45 20.75 0.14
C ILE A 222 -16.94 21.04 -0.02
N GLU A 223 -17.67 21.23 1.08
CA GLU A 223 -19.09 21.56 1.04
C GLU A 223 -19.36 22.93 0.41
N GLU A 224 -18.60 23.94 0.79
CA GLU A 224 -18.66 25.30 0.21
C GLU A 224 -18.40 25.29 -1.30
N ALA A 225 -17.40 24.51 -1.76
CA ALA A 225 -17.08 24.37 -3.19
C ALA A 225 -18.16 23.62 -3.98
N CYS A 226 -18.90 22.70 -3.33
CA CYS A 226 -19.94 21.91 -3.99
C CYS A 226 -21.23 22.70 -4.26
N GLY A 227 -21.56 23.69 -3.41
CA GLY A 227 -22.77 24.49 -3.54
C GLY A 227 -22.89 25.19 -4.91
N PRO A 228 -21.92 26.03 -5.33
CA PRO A 228 -21.93 26.68 -6.64
C PRO A 228 -21.92 25.72 -7.83
N LEU A 229 -21.40 24.51 -7.65
CA LEU A 229 -21.35 23.47 -8.67
C LEU A 229 -22.68 22.71 -8.83
N GLY A 230 -23.66 22.95 -7.96
CA GLY A 230 -24.97 22.28 -7.97
C GLY A 230 -24.90 20.84 -7.46
N PHE A 231 -24.16 20.62 -6.37
CA PHE A 231 -24.05 19.33 -5.70
C PHE A 231 -24.62 19.41 -4.29
N ASN A 232 -25.52 18.48 -3.98
CA ASN A 232 -25.97 18.22 -2.63
C ASN A 232 -24.95 17.37 -1.88
N VAL A 233 -24.64 17.77 -0.65
CA VAL A 233 -23.61 17.14 0.18
C VAL A 233 -24.24 16.45 1.38
N ARG A 234 -23.88 15.19 1.61
CA ARG A 234 -24.15 14.46 2.85
C ARG A 234 -22.84 14.13 3.54
N LYS A 235 -22.75 14.37 4.85
CA LYS A 235 -21.55 14.13 5.66
C LYS A 235 -21.82 13.02 6.68
N GLN A 236 -20.85 12.13 6.84
CA GLN A 236 -20.86 11.12 7.88
C GLN A 236 -19.41 10.85 8.31
N ASN A 237 -19.07 11.18 9.56
CA ASN A 237 -17.69 11.16 10.05
C ASN A 237 -16.75 11.95 9.12
N TYR A 238 -15.72 11.32 8.56
CA TYR A 238 -14.75 11.92 7.62
C TYR A 238 -15.01 11.52 6.16
N LYS A 239 -16.24 11.05 5.88
CA LYS A 239 -16.74 10.67 4.56
C LYS A 239 -17.82 11.65 4.12
N MET A 240 -17.87 11.96 2.83
CA MET A 240 -18.93 12.79 2.24
C MET A 240 -19.45 12.17 0.95
N LYS A 241 -20.75 12.30 0.70
CA LYS A 241 -21.41 11.91 -0.55
C LYS A 241 -21.95 13.15 -1.23
N LEU A 242 -21.41 13.45 -2.42
CA LEU A 242 -21.76 14.57 -3.27
C LEU A 242 -22.66 14.05 -4.38
N LYS A 243 -23.87 14.57 -4.50
CA LYS A 243 -24.83 14.19 -5.54
C LYS A 243 -25.18 15.42 -6.38
N GLY A 244 -24.86 15.37 -7.67
CA GLY A 244 -25.20 16.45 -8.59
C GLY A 244 -26.71 16.55 -8.81
N ASP A 245 -27.21 17.77 -8.92
CA ASP A 245 -28.64 18.06 -9.11
C ASP A 245 -29.10 17.84 -10.55
N LYS A 246 -28.15 17.82 -11.49
CA LYS A 246 -28.42 17.63 -12.91
C LYS A 246 -28.37 16.16 -13.26
N THR A 247 -29.39 15.69 -13.98
CA THR A 247 -29.39 14.35 -14.56
C THR A 247 -28.53 14.35 -15.82
N GLY A 248 -27.42 13.61 -15.77
CA GLY A 248 -26.53 13.39 -16.90
C GLY A 248 -26.92 12.19 -17.76
N ARG A 249 -26.04 11.83 -18.71
CA ARG A 249 -26.30 10.73 -19.66
C ARG A 249 -26.47 9.36 -18.99
N LYS A 250 -25.82 9.16 -17.84
CA LYS A 250 -25.86 7.92 -17.04
C LYS A 250 -26.54 8.16 -15.68
N GLY A 251 -27.50 9.07 -15.63
CA GLY A 251 -28.14 9.51 -14.39
C GLY A 251 -27.36 10.62 -13.69
N HIS A 252 -27.68 10.88 -12.43
CA HIS A 252 -27.01 11.93 -11.65
C HIS A 252 -25.58 11.53 -11.33
N LEU A 253 -24.63 12.46 -11.50
CA LEU A 253 -23.26 12.25 -11.05
C LEU A 253 -23.25 12.16 -9.52
N SER A 254 -22.68 11.07 -9.00
CA SER A 254 -22.49 10.84 -7.57
C SER A 254 -21.01 10.60 -7.30
N VAL A 255 -20.48 11.30 -6.30
CA VAL A 255 -19.07 11.26 -5.90
C VAL A 255 -18.99 11.04 -4.41
N ALA A 256 -18.18 10.09 -3.97
CA ALA A 256 -17.80 9.93 -2.58
C ALA A 256 -16.44 10.58 -2.33
N THR A 257 -16.29 11.22 -1.17
CA THR A 257 -15.01 11.75 -0.71
C THR A 257 -14.68 11.23 0.66
N GLU A 258 -13.39 11.04 0.94
CA GLU A 258 -12.91 10.57 2.24
C GLU A 258 -11.62 11.28 2.62
N VAL A 259 -11.51 11.67 3.90
CA VAL A 259 -10.35 12.37 4.46
C VAL A 259 -9.57 11.43 5.36
N PHE A 260 -8.28 11.30 5.09
CA PHE A 260 -7.34 10.44 5.82
C PHE A 260 -6.21 11.24 6.46
N GLU A 261 -5.73 10.79 7.62
CA GLU A 261 -4.54 11.33 8.28
C GLU A 261 -3.28 10.65 7.74
N VAL A 262 -2.40 11.39 7.06
CA VAL A 262 -1.09 10.86 6.61
C VAL A 262 0.00 11.16 7.64
N ALA A 263 -0.08 12.33 8.27
CA ALA A 263 0.75 12.77 9.39
C ALA A 263 -0.07 13.75 10.25
N PRO A 264 0.36 14.08 11.49
CA PRO A 264 -0.40 14.96 12.38
C PRO A 264 -0.79 16.33 11.79
N SER A 265 -0.03 16.80 10.79
CA SER A 265 -0.27 18.07 10.09
C SER A 265 -0.50 17.89 8.58
N LEU A 266 -0.79 16.67 8.12
CA LEU A 266 -0.98 16.38 6.71
C LEU A 266 -2.12 15.37 6.52
N HIS A 267 -3.12 15.81 5.78
CA HIS A 267 -4.27 15.00 5.42
C HIS A 267 -4.28 14.72 3.91
N MET A 268 -4.81 13.57 3.52
CA MET A 268 -5.09 13.23 2.12
C MET A 268 -6.59 13.11 1.92
N VAL A 269 -7.08 13.72 0.85
CA VAL A 269 -8.48 13.65 0.43
C VAL A 269 -8.55 12.81 -0.82
N GLU A 270 -9.36 11.76 -0.80
CA GLU A 270 -9.63 10.90 -1.96
C GLU A 270 -11.05 11.15 -2.47
N LEU A 271 -11.20 11.23 -3.80
CA LEU A 271 -12.48 11.35 -4.49
C LEU A 271 -12.72 10.12 -5.37
N ARG A 272 -13.91 9.54 -5.26
CA ARG A 272 -14.33 8.35 -6.01
C ARG A 272 -15.68 8.60 -6.68
N LYS A 273 -15.79 8.32 -7.98
CA LYS A 273 -17.09 8.35 -8.67
C LYS A 273 -17.90 7.12 -8.26
N THR A 274 -19.07 7.32 -7.64
CA THR A 274 -19.98 6.24 -7.21
C THR A 274 -21.18 6.07 -8.14
N GLY A 275 -21.45 7.03 -9.02
CA GLY A 275 -22.52 6.93 -10.02
C GLY A 275 -22.42 8.01 -11.09
N GLY A 276 -23.05 7.80 -12.24
CA GLY A 276 -23.06 8.75 -13.35
C GLY A 276 -21.90 8.62 -14.35
N ASP A 277 -21.82 9.60 -15.26
CA ASP A 277 -20.91 9.54 -16.40
C ASP A 277 -19.46 9.93 -16.04
N THR A 278 -18.49 9.23 -16.66
CA THR A 278 -17.07 9.44 -16.38
C THR A 278 -16.56 10.78 -16.90
N LEU A 279 -17.07 11.29 -18.03
CA LEU A 279 -16.64 12.61 -18.55
C LEU A 279 -17.22 13.74 -17.68
N GLU A 280 -18.46 13.57 -17.21
CA GLU A 280 -19.08 14.48 -16.24
C GLU A 280 -18.28 14.54 -14.94
N PHE A 281 -17.80 13.40 -14.44
CA PHE A 281 -16.90 13.33 -13.28
C PHE A 281 -15.61 14.11 -13.48
N HIS A 282 -14.94 13.96 -14.62
CA HIS A 282 -13.70 14.70 -14.88
C HIS A 282 -13.93 16.21 -14.97
N ASN A 283 -15.03 16.64 -15.59
CA ASN A 283 -15.37 18.05 -15.68
C ASN A 283 -15.70 18.62 -14.28
N PHE A 284 -16.45 17.86 -13.47
CA PHE A 284 -16.68 18.19 -12.07
C PHE A 284 -15.36 18.34 -11.32
N TYR A 285 -14.49 17.32 -11.38
CA TYR A 285 -13.22 17.31 -10.66
C TYR A 285 -12.35 18.52 -11.03
N LYS A 286 -12.26 18.87 -12.31
CA LYS A 286 -11.50 20.03 -12.77
C LYS A 286 -11.99 21.34 -12.16
N ASN A 287 -13.30 21.55 -12.11
CA ASN A 287 -13.90 22.75 -11.53
C ASN A 287 -13.79 22.74 -10.00
N PHE A 288 -14.00 21.57 -9.39
CA PHE A 288 -13.88 21.36 -7.96
C PHE A 288 -12.45 21.61 -7.46
N SER A 289 -11.43 21.10 -8.15
CA SER A 289 -10.02 21.37 -7.85
C SER A 289 -9.64 22.83 -8.02
N SER A 290 -10.32 23.60 -8.90
CA SER A 290 -10.05 25.04 -9.00
C SER A 290 -10.61 25.84 -7.83
N GLU A 291 -11.73 25.42 -7.25
CA GLU A 291 -12.33 26.05 -6.07
C GLU A 291 -11.54 25.76 -4.79
N LEU A 292 -10.89 24.60 -4.71
CA LEU A 292 -10.13 24.16 -3.52
C LEU A 292 -8.64 24.48 -3.54
N LYS A 293 -8.17 25.32 -4.46
CA LYS A 293 -6.74 25.65 -4.59
C LYS A 293 -6.12 26.23 -3.33
N ASP A 294 -6.92 26.85 -2.46
CA ASP A 294 -6.49 27.45 -1.20
C ASP A 294 -6.12 26.41 -0.14
N ILE A 295 -6.73 25.22 -0.18
CA ILE A 295 -6.47 24.13 0.77
C ILE A 295 -5.57 23.02 0.20
N VAL A 296 -5.37 22.98 -1.12
CA VAL A 296 -4.51 21.99 -1.77
C VAL A 296 -3.04 22.34 -1.53
N TRP A 297 -2.34 21.48 -0.80
CA TRP A 297 -0.91 21.59 -0.59
C TRP A 297 -0.14 21.10 -1.82
N ASN A 298 0.78 21.94 -2.33
CA ASN A 298 1.70 21.61 -3.42
C ASN A 298 3.15 21.69 -2.91
N ALA A 299 3.87 20.57 -2.95
CA ALA A 299 5.27 20.50 -2.51
C ALA A 299 6.22 21.40 -3.32
N GLU A 300 5.88 21.73 -4.58
CA GLU A 300 6.71 22.57 -5.45
C GLU A 300 6.70 24.07 -5.06
N SER A 301 5.68 24.54 -4.36
CA SER A 301 5.59 25.95 -3.90
C SER A 301 6.58 26.26 -2.77
N ASP A 302 6.82 25.31 -1.87
CA ASP A 302 7.71 25.50 -0.72
C ASP A 302 9.20 25.40 -1.11
N ALA A 303 9.53 24.67 -2.18
CA ALA A 303 10.92 24.55 -2.64
C ALA A 303 11.52 25.88 -3.16
N ARG A 304 10.68 26.88 -3.47
CA ARG A 304 11.12 28.22 -3.91
C ARG A 304 11.29 29.23 -2.78
N LEU A 305 10.83 28.92 -1.57
CA LEU A 305 11.00 29.78 -0.39
C LEU A 305 12.36 29.55 0.32
N TYR A 306 13.09 28.51 -0.09
CA TYR A 306 14.40 28.13 0.47
C TYR A 306 15.53 28.11 -0.58
N ALA A 307 15.32 28.75 -1.74
CA ALA A 307 16.33 28.92 -2.79
C ALA A 307 16.86 30.35 -2.84
#